data_AF-A0A498E6D5-F1
#
_entry.id   AF-A0A498E6D5-F1
#
_cell.length_a   1.000
_cell.length_b   1.000
_cell.length_c   1.000
_cell.angle_alpha   90.00
_cell.angle_beta   90.00
_cell.angle_gamma   90.00
#
_symmetry.space_group_name_H-M   'P 1'
#
loop_
_entity.id
_entity.type
_entity.pdbx_description
1 polymer ?
#
loop_
_entity_poly.entity_id
_entity_poly.type
_entity_poly.pdbx_seq_one_letter_code
_entity_poly.pdbx_strand_id
1 'polypeptide(L)'
;MSSWPEDELTEIAESDDLHVAPFREDGETYGTPTRIWSVAVDGNLYVRAYNGQDSSWYQAAVRENAGLIEVAGMTKDVSFESVTDEALNDRIDESYRAKYQGSQYLDSMISERARSSTIRVLPRDIFDRLKAGEPVPMDDPGYQKISEEVNRTIGLKRKLNTATDVDEIRHYVGEIIGEEVDESTTIFPPFHINVGKHTSVGRNVFINHACSFLDLGGITIEDEVMISSMVTITSEGHPVDVDRRKTLVPGEVVVERNAWIGAGATILPDVTIGENSVVAAGAVVTKDVPANTVVAGVPAEVVREL
;
A
#
# COMPACT_ATOMS: atom_id res chain seq x y z
N MET A 1 3.76 2.38 -6.20
CA MET A 1 4.21 3.77 -6.03
C MET A 1 3.72 4.58 -7.20
N SER A 2 2.96 5.62 -6.89
CA SER A 2 2.34 6.52 -7.86
C SER A 2 3.39 7.43 -8.50
N SER A 3 3.24 7.76 -9.77
CA SER A 3 4.01 8.82 -10.43
C SER A 3 3.34 10.17 -10.20
N TRP A 4 4.11 11.26 -10.25
CA TRP A 4 3.51 12.60 -10.22
C TRP A 4 2.61 12.82 -11.44
N PRO A 5 1.38 13.37 -11.24
CA PRO A 5 0.64 13.98 -12.34
C PRO A 5 1.46 15.08 -12.99
N GLU A 6 1.42 15.18 -14.32
CA GLU A 6 2.27 16.10 -15.09
C GLU A 6 2.00 17.57 -14.75
N ASP A 7 0.74 17.91 -14.52
CA ASP A 7 0.29 19.23 -14.07
C ASP A 7 0.80 19.56 -12.67
N GLU A 8 0.66 18.64 -11.71
CA GLU A 8 1.18 18.84 -10.35
C GLU A 8 2.71 19.00 -10.34
N LEU A 9 3.44 18.14 -11.07
CA LEU A 9 4.91 18.22 -11.12
C LEU A 9 5.38 19.53 -11.74
N THR A 10 4.67 20.03 -12.76
CA THR A 10 4.98 21.31 -13.40
C THR A 10 4.83 22.46 -12.40
N GLU A 11 3.71 22.50 -11.67
CA GLU A 11 3.47 23.52 -10.66
C GLU A 11 4.52 23.47 -9.52
N ILE A 12 4.89 22.27 -9.08
CA ILE A 12 5.96 22.06 -8.09
C ILE A 12 7.30 22.57 -8.63
N ALA A 13 7.61 22.26 -9.90
CA ALA A 13 8.88 22.63 -10.53
C ALA A 13 9.02 24.16 -10.68
N GLU A 14 7.92 24.88 -10.90
CA GLU A 14 7.87 26.34 -11.00
C GLU A 14 7.93 27.04 -9.62
N SER A 15 7.66 26.33 -8.53
CA SER A 15 7.69 26.89 -7.17
C SER A 15 9.07 26.81 -6.50
N ASP A 16 9.30 27.73 -5.55
CA ASP A 16 10.51 27.82 -4.70
C ASP A 16 10.19 27.74 -3.20
N ASP A 17 8.99 27.32 -2.84
CA ASP A 17 8.46 27.24 -1.47
C ASP A 17 8.33 25.82 -0.93
N LEU A 18 9.03 24.84 -1.52
CA LEU A 18 8.93 23.45 -1.08
C LEU A 18 9.46 23.25 0.34
N HIS A 19 8.62 22.67 1.19
CA HIS A 19 8.98 22.18 2.51
C HIS A 19 8.83 20.67 2.57
N VAL A 20 9.80 19.99 3.18
CA VAL A 20 9.75 18.56 3.47
C VAL A 20 9.56 18.33 4.97
N ALA A 21 8.67 17.41 5.31
CA ALA A 21 8.42 16.97 6.69
C ALA A 21 8.28 15.43 6.73
N PRO A 22 9.40 14.68 6.73
CA PRO A 22 9.38 13.24 6.95
C PRO A 22 8.73 12.88 8.27
N PHE A 23 8.22 11.66 8.41
CA PHE A 23 7.73 11.16 9.70
C PHE A 23 8.82 11.18 10.78
N ARG A 24 8.38 11.25 12.03
CA ARG A 24 9.21 10.94 13.19
C ARG A 24 9.28 9.43 13.40
N GLU A 25 10.06 9.01 14.40
CA GLU A 25 10.22 7.59 14.78
C GLU A 25 8.90 6.92 15.21
N ASP A 26 7.85 7.69 15.49
CA ASP A 26 6.53 7.17 15.79
C ASP A 26 5.74 6.74 14.55
N GLY A 27 6.18 7.11 13.33
CA GLY A 27 5.48 6.84 12.08
C GLY A 27 4.13 7.56 11.92
N GLU A 28 3.74 8.40 12.89
CA GLU A 28 2.43 9.06 12.94
C GLU A 28 2.56 10.59 12.86
N THR A 29 3.59 11.17 13.49
CA THR A 29 3.76 12.62 13.53
C THR A 29 4.81 13.08 12.55
N TYR A 30 4.53 14.20 11.88
CA TYR A 30 5.48 14.80 10.97
C TYR A 30 6.62 15.51 11.73
N GLY A 31 7.81 15.44 11.15
CA GLY A 31 8.96 16.25 11.52
C GLY A 31 8.70 17.74 11.30
N THR A 32 9.67 18.57 11.69
CA THR A 32 9.57 20.01 11.44
C THR A 32 9.68 20.29 9.94
N PRO A 33 8.71 20.98 9.32
CA PRO A 33 8.78 21.37 7.91
C PRO A 33 10.07 22.13 7.63
N THR A 34 10.88 21.59 6.72
CA THR A 34 12.18 22.15 6.36
C THR A 34 12.11 22.63 4.93
N ARG A 35 12.37 23.93 4.70
CA ARG A 35 12.41 24.48 3.34
C ARG A 35 13.61 23.94 2.58
N ILE A 36 13.39 23.40 1.39
CA ILE A 36 14.42 22.75 0.56
C ILE A 36 14.24 23.16 -0.90
N TRP A 37 15.36 23.28 -1.62
CA TRP A 37 15.31 23.48 -3.07
C TRP A 37 14.94 22.18 -3.77
N SER A 38 14.19 22.30 -4.86
CA SER A 38 13.68 21.15 -5.59
C SER A 38 13.80 21.36 -7.09
N VAL A 39 13.94 20.25 -7.81
CA VAL A 39 13.98 20.23 -9.27
C VAL A 39 13.20 19.03 -9.79
N ALA A 40 12.61 19.17 -10.98
CA ALA A 40 12.02 18.07 -11.71
C ALA A 40 12.99 17.58 -12.80
N VAL A 41 13.14 16.26 -12.94
CA VAL A 41 13.93 15.60 -13.99
C VAL A 41 13.19 14.34 -14.42
N ASP A 42 12.96 14.16 -15.72
CA ASP A 42 12.29 12.99 -16.31
C ASP A 42 10.98 12.59 -15.61
N GLY A 43 10.09 13.55 -15.33
CA GLY A 43 8.81 13.27 -14.67
C GLY A 43 8.92 12.94 -13.17
N ASN A 44 10.06 13.17 -12.54
CA ASN A 44 10.30 12.89 -11.13
C ASN A 44 10.77 14.14 -10.37
N LEU A 45 10.39 14.25 -9.11
CA LEU A 45 10.79 15.33 -8.21
C LEU A 45 12.02 14.93 -7.39
N TYR A 46 13.00 15.83 -7.29
CA TYR A 46 14.24 15.60 -6.53
C TYR A 46 14.56 16.75 -5.59
N VAL A 47 15.10 16.40 -4.43
CA VAL A 47 15.53 17.33 -3.38
C VAL A 47 16.91 16.92 -2.84
N ARG A 48 17.62 17.88 -2.23
CA ARG A 48 18.91 17.66 -1.56
C ARG A 48 18.97 18.37 -0.23
N ALA A 49 19.62 17.74 0.74
CA ALA A 49 19.89 18.39 2.01
C ALA A 49 21.11 19.31 1.90
N TYR A 50 20.96 20.56 2.35
CA TYR A 50 22.08 21.52 2.41
C TYR A 50 23.27 20.98 3.20
N ASN A 51 23.00 20.28 4.32
CA ASN A 51 24.02 19.65 5.15
C ASN A 51 24.39 18.22 4.70
N GLY A 52 23.97 17.80 3.51
CA GLY A 52 24.17 16.43 3.04
C GLY A 52 23.53 15.39 3.98
N GLN A 53 24.16 14.23 4.08
CA GLN A 53 23.66 13.09 4.86
C GLN A 53 23.61 13.32 6.37
N ASP A 54 24.25 14.38 6.88
CA ASP A 54 24.19 14.76 8.30
C ASP A 54 22.87 15.46 8.67
N SER A 55 22.03 15.78 7.68
CA SER A 55 20.78 16.49 7.94
C SER A 55 19.75 15.57 8.60
N SER A 56 19.17 16.03 9.71
CA SER A 56 18.18 15.27 10.47
C SER A 56 16.94 14.93 9.66
N TRP A 57 16.44 15.84 8.82
CA TRP A 57 15.31 15.55 7.95
C TRP A 57 15.68 14.50 6.90
N TYR A 58 16.89 14.55 6.32
CA TYR A 58 17.34 13.55 5.35
C TYR A 58 17.41 12.16 6.00
N GLN A 59 18.00 12.07 7.20
CA GLN A 59 18.07 10.82 7.94
C GLN A 59 16.69 10.26 8.27
N ALA A 60 15.74 11.12 8.65
CA ALA A 60 14.35 10.72 8.85
C ALA A 60 13.68 10.28 7.54
N ALA A 61 13.87 11.00 6.44
CA ALA A 61 13.32 10.64 5.13
C ALA A 61 13.79 9.26 4.66
N VAL A 62 15.09 8.97 4.81
CA VAL A 62 15.66 7.65 4.45
C VAL A 62 15.17 6.54 5.38
N ARG A 63 15.05 6.83 6.68
CA ARG A 63 14.67 5.83 7.67
C ARG A 63 13.18 5.48 7.61
N GLU A 64 12.32 6.50 7.56
CA GLU A 64 10.86 6.30 7.58
C GLU A 64 10.28 6.08 6.17
N ASN A 65 10.99 6.48 5.10
CA ASN A 65 10.57 6.35 3.69
C ASN A 65 9.20 7.01 3.39
N ALA A 66 8.72 7.89 4.26
CA ALA A 66 7.44 8.52 4.13
C ALA A 66 7.37 9.84 4.90
N GLY A 67 6.45 10.70 4.45
CA GLY A 67 6.09 11.93 5.14
C GLY A 67 5.28 12.84 4.24
N LEU A 68 5.41 14.14 4.48
CA LEU A 68 4.64 15.17 3.82
C LEU A 68 5.56 16.14 3.06
N ILE A 69 5.07 16.68 1.95
CA ILE A 69 5.56 17.95 1.41
C ILE A 69 4.47 19.02 1.40
N GLU A 70 4.91 20.26 1.55
CA GLU A 70 4.09 21.46 1.31
C GLU A 70 4.77 22.28 0.22
N VAL A 71 4.07 22.55 -0.87
CA VAL A 71 4.62 23.27 -2.04
C VAL A 71 3.49 23.82 -2.90
N ALA A 72 3.63 25.04 -3.42
CA ALA A 72 2.63 25.70 -4.26
C ALA A 72 1.23 25.74 -3.64
N GLY A 73 1.15 25.87 -2.30
CA GLY A 73 -0.13 25.83 -1.56
C GLY A 73 -0.79 24.44 -1.50
N MET A 74 -0.17 23.40 -2.05
CA MET A 74 -0.58 22.00 -1.93
C MET A 74 0.12 21.33 -0.76
N THR A 75 -0.57 20.33 -0.19
CA THR A 75 -0.05 19.43 0.82
C THR A 75 -0.19 18.01 0.28
N LYS A 76 0.92 17.26 0.22
CA LYS A 76 0.96 15.93 -0.40
C LYS A 76 1.68 14.93 0.49
N ASP A 77 1.06 13.78 0.69
CA ASP A 77 1.72 12.59 1.22
C ASP A 77 2.72 12.07 0.18
N VAL A 78 3.93 11.74 0.64
CA VAL A 78 5.04 11.32 -0.24
C VAL A 78 5.85 10.17 0.37
N SER A 79 6.56 9.45 -0.49
CA SER A 79 7.67 8.57 -0.11
C SER A 79 9.00 9.15 -0.57
N PHE A 80 10.08 8.65 0.04
CA PHE A 80 11.43 9.16 -0.17
C PHE A 80 12.39 8.05 -0.57
N GLU A 81 12.93 8.12 -1.77
CA GLU A 81 13.88 7.14 -2.29
C GLU A 81 15.28 7.76 -2.46
N SER A 82 16.31 7.14 -1.88
CA SER A 82 17.69 7.61 -2.05
C SER A 82 18.19 7.34 -3.46
N VAL A 83 18.90 8.32 -4.05
CA VAL A 83 19.47 8.20 -5.40
C VAL A 83 20.98 8.04 -5.34
N THR A 84 21.49 6.92 -5.86
CA THR A 84 22.93 6.64 -5.96
C THR A 84 23.47 6.66 -7.40
N ASP A 85 22.62 6.91 -8.40
CA ASP A 85 23.02 6.96 -9.81
C ASP A 85 23.72 8.30 -10.13
N GLU A 86 24.99 8.23 -10.50
CA GLU A 86 25.81 9.39 -10.83
C GLU A 86 25.37 10.10 -12.12
N ALA A 87 24.96 9.35 -13.14
CA ALA A 87 24.50 9.94 -14.40
C ALA A 87 23.15 10.66 -14.21
N LEU A 88 22.28 10.14 -13.34
CA LEU A 88 21.09 10.85 -12.91
C LEU A 88 21.44 12.10 -12.10
N ASN A 89 22.40 12.02 -11.18
CA ASN A 89 22.83 13.19 -10.41
C ASN A 89 23.41 14.32 -11.29
N ASP A 90 24.11 14.01 -12.36
CA ASP A 90 24.59 15.03 -13.32
C ASP A 90 23.44 15.79 -13.98
N ARG A 91 22.38 15.08 -14.38
CA ARG A 91 21.16 15.69 -14.95
C ARG A 91 20.39 16.50 -13.91
N ILE A 92 20.37 16.04 -12.66
CA ILE A 92 19.81 16.78 -11.53
C ILE A 92 20.61 18.08 -11.32
N ASP A 93 21.95 18.04 -11.38
CA ASP A 93 22.79 19.24 -11.29
C ASP A 93 22.49 20.24 -12.41
N GLU A 94 22.30 19.76 -13.64
CA GLU A 94 21.90 20.60 -14.78
C GLU A 94 20.55 21.30 -14.53
N SER A 95 19.57 20.57 -13.99
CA SER A 95 18.27 21.13 -13.63
C SER A 95 18.38 22.18 -12.51
N TYR A 96 19.21 21.95 -11.48
CA TYR A 96 19.49 22.95 -10.44
C TYR A 96 20.17 24.19 -11.03
N ARG A 97 21.15 24.03 -11.93
CA ARG A 97 21.82 25.15 -12.61
C ARG A 97 20.84 25.97 -13.44
N ALA A 98 19.92 25.32 -14.14
CA ALA A 98 18.91 25.99 -14.94
C ALA A 98 17.90 26.76 -14.07
N LYS A 99 17.32 26.10 -13.06
CA LYS A 99 16.31 26.72 -12.19
C LYS A 99 16.88 27.83 -11.30
N TYR A 100 18.09 27.65 -10.77
CA TYR A 100 18.69 28.52 -9.76
C TYR A 100 19.92 29.31 -10.27
N GLN A 101 20.02 29.58 -11.58
CA GLN A 101 21.18 30.24 -12.21
C GLN A 101 21.64 31.54 -11.53
N GLY A 102 20.71 32.31 -10.94
CA GLY A 102 21.00 33.57 -10.25
C GLY A 102 21.14 33.48 -8.73
N SER A 103 21.03 32.29 -8.14
CA SER A 103 21.04 32.10 -6.70
C SER A 103 22.46 32.10 -6.14
N GLN A 104 22.70 32.87 -5.07
CA GLN A 104 23.95 32.81 -4.30
C GLN A 104 24.21 31.43 -3.67
N TYR A 105 23.18 30.59 -3.58
CA TYR A 105 23.27 29.25 -2.97
C TYR A 105 23.50 28.14 -4.00
N LEU A 106 23.54 28.43 -5.31
CA LEU A 106 23.63 27.42 -6.36
C LEU A 106 24.80 26.46 -6.14
N ASP A 107 26.00 26.97 -5.87
CA ASP A 107 27.19 26.15 -5.62
C ASP A 107 27.02 25.21 -4.42
N SER A 108 26.23 25.62 -3.42
CA SER A 108 25.91 24.74 -2.28
C SER A 108 24.93 23.63 -2.68
N MET A 109 23.93 23.93 -3.52
CA MET A 109 22.91 22.96 -3.98
C MET A 109 23.51 21.82 -4.82
N ILE A 110 24.55 22.13 -5.61
CA ILE A 110 25.24 21.16 -6.47
C ILE A 110 26.59 20.70 -5.91
N SER A 111 26.90 21.03 -4.66
CA SER A 111 28.10 20.55 -3.99
C SER A 111 28.07 19.03 -3.85
N GLU A 112 29.25 18.39 -3.80
CA GLU A 112 29.38 16.94 -3.55
C GLU A 112 28.64 16.52 -2.26
N ARG A 113 28.71 17.37 -1.23
CA ARG A 113 27.97 17.18 0.03
C ARG A 113 26.46 17.12 -0.20
N ALA A 114 25.87 18.08 -0.90
CA ALA A 114 24.43 18.08 -1.17
C ALA A 114 24.04 16.93 -2.11
N ARG A 115 24.85 16.66 -3.14
CA ARG A 115 24.68 15.57 -4.10
C ARG A 115 24.65 14.19 -3.43
N SER A 116 25.43 13.98 -2.37
CA SER A 116 25.42 12.74 -1.59
C SER A 116 24.08 12.47 -0.87
N SER A 117 23.19 13.48 -0.80
CA SER A 117 21.89 13.41 -0.14
C SER A 117 20.71 13.55 -1.10
N THR A 118 20.91 13.26 -2.39
CA THR A 118 19.83 13.32 -3.38
C THR A 118 18.75 12.30 -3.02
N ILE A 119 17.53 12.82 -2.86
CA ILE A 119 16.31 12.03 -2.64
C ILE A 119 15.36 12.29 -3.81
N ARG A 120 14.80 11.22 -4.35
CA ARG A 120 13.59 11.26 -5.18
C ARG A 120 12.37 11.29 -4.27
N VAL A 121 11.50 12.25 -4.51
CA VAL A 121 10.22 12.40 -3.80
C VAL A 121 9.11 11.89 -4.70
N LEU A 122 8.33 10.93 -4.22
CA LEU A 122 7.25 10.28 -4.97
C LEU A 122 5.92 10.56 -4.29
N PRO A 123 4.84 10.87 -5.02
CA PRO A 123 3.53 11.06 -4.40
C PRO A 123 3.01 9.72 -3.89
N ARG A 124 2.29 9.77 -2.78
CA ARG A 124 1.54 8.62 -2.26
C ARG A 124 0.05 8.94 -2.33
N ASP A 125 -0.72 7.97 -2.77
CA ASP A 125 -2.16 8.05 -2.62
C ASP A 125 -2.66 7.27 -1.41
N ILE A 126 -3.97 7.30 -1.21
CA ILE A 126 -4.63 6.62 -0.10
C ILE A 126 -4.38 5.10 -0.09
N PHE A 127 -4.18 4.48 -1.26
CA PHE A 127 -3.90 3.04 -1.35
C PHE A 127 -2.45 2.74 -0.98
N ASP A 128 -1.49 3.56 -1.43
CA ASP A 128 -0.09 3.48 -0.98
C ASP A 128 0.03 3.64 0.54
N ARG A 129 -0.85 4.44 1.17
CA ARG A 129 -0.93 4.61 2.64
C ARG A 129 -1.55 3.41 3.35
N LEU A 130 -2.68 2.92 2.85
CA LEU A 130 -3.34 1.73 3.41
C LEU A 130 -2.45 0.49 3.35
N LYS A 131 -1.73 0.28 2.24
CA LYS A 131 -0.78 -0.82 2.09
C LYS A 131 0.41 -0.72 3.06
N ALA A 132 0.76 0.48 3.49
CA ALA A 132 1.82 0.71 4.47
C ALA A 132 1.34 0.52 5.94
N GLY A 133 0.08 0.13 6.16
CA GLY A 133 -0.47 -0.04 7.50
C GLY A 133 -0.99 1.26 8.14
N GLU A 134 -1.06 2.37 7.38
CA GLU A 134 -1.45 3.65 7.95
C GLU A 134 -2.95 3.74 8.23
N PRO A 135 -3.37 4.19 9.43
CA PRO A 135 -4.77 4.51 9.69
C PRO A 135 -5.24 5.70 8.84
N VAL A 136 -6.40 5.57 8.21
CA VAL A 136 -6.98 6.61 7.36
C VAL A 136 -8.34 7.06 7.89
N PRO A 137 -8.49 8.32 8.34
CA PRO A 137 -9.79 8.89 8.69
C PRO A 137 -10.79 8.86 7.53
N MET A 138 -12.07 8.69 7.82
CA MET A 138 -13.10 8.66 6.76
C MET A 138 -13.35 10.01 6.08
N ASP A 139 -12.89 11.11 6.67
CA ASP A 139 -12.91 12.45 6.10
C ASP A 139 -11.57 12.83 5.42
N ASP A 140 -10.66 11.86 5.26
CA ASP A 140 -9.43 12.04 4.49
C ASP A 140 -9.76 12.48 3.04
N PRO A 141 -9.11 13.53 2.50
CA PRO A 141 -9.37 13.99 1.14
C PRO A 141 -9.19 12.91 0.06
N GLY A 142 -8.34 11.91 0.31
CA GLY A 142 -8.11 10.77 -0.58
C GLY A 142 -9.26 9.75 -0.62
N TYR A 143 -10.23 9.82 0.31
CA TYR A 143 -11.30 8.81 0.44
C TYR A 143 -12.19 8.71 -0.81
N GLN A 144 -12.25 9.77 -1.63
CA GLN A 144 -12.92 9.73 -2.93
C GLN A 144 -12.35 8.64 -3.84
N LYS A 145 -11.02 8.42 -3.84
CA LYS A 145 -10.37 7.38 -4.65
C LYS A 145 -10.82 5.98 -4.25
N ILE A 146 -10.98 5.72 -2.94
CA ILE A 146 -11.57 4.46 -2.45
C ILE A 146 -12.99 4.31 -3.01
N SER A 147 -13.80 5.35 -2.94
CA SER A 147 -15.18 5.31 -3.43
C SER A 147 -15.27 5.04 -4.94
N GLU A 148 -14.37 5.62 -5.73
CA GLU A 148 -14.26 5.38 -7.18
C GLU A 148 -13.92 3.91 -7.49
N GLU A 149 -12.95 3.34 -6.77
CA GLU A 149 -12.55 1.93 -6.94
C GLU A 149 -13.62 0.94 -6.45
N VAL A 150 -14.32 1.26 -5.36
CA VAL A 150 -15.48 0.49 -4.90
C VAL A 150 -16.55 0.47 -5.99
N ASN A 151 -16.85 1.61 -6.60
CA ASN A 151 -17.84 1.69 -7.68
C ASN A 151 -17.41 0.90 -8.93
N ARG A 152 -16.13 0.98 -9.32
CA ARG A 152 -15.55 0.15 -10.39
C ARG A 152 -15.75 -1.33 -10.09
N THR A 153 -15.40 -1.74 -8.88
CA THR A 153 -15.47 -3.14 -8.43
C THR A 153 -16.91 -3.63 -8.31
N ILE A 154 -17.87 -2.79 -7.91
CA ILE A 154 -19.30 -3.13 -7.96
C ILE A 154 -19.74 -3.48 -9.39
N GLY A 155 -19.30 -2.69 -10.38
CA GLY A 155 -19.61 -2.95 -11.79
C GLY A 155 -19.05 -4.29 -12.28
N LEU A 156 -17.79 -4.60 -11.95
CA LEU A 156 -17.13 -5.86 -12.31
C LEU A 156 -17.71 -7.06 -11.56
N LYS A 157 -17.94 -6.94 -10.24
CA LYS A 157 -18.56 -7.99 -9.40
C LYS A 157 -19.91 -8.43 -9.91
N ARG A 158 -20.70 -7.53 -10.50
CA ARG A 158 -21.98 -7.89 -11.13
C ARG A 158 -21.76 -8.89 -12.27
N LYS A 159 -20.76 -8.66 -13.13
CA LYS A 159 -20.43 -9.54 -14.25
C LYS A 159 -19.87 -10.87 -13.75
N LEU A 160 -18.90 -10.80 -12.84
CA LEU A 160 -18.30 -11.94 -12.14
C LEU A 160 -19.37 -12.89 -11.57
N ASN A 161 -20.31 -12.36 -10.80
CA ASN A 161 -21.31 -13.19 -10.10
C ASN A 161 -22.43 -13.71 -11.00
N THR A 162 -22.43 -13.33 -12.28
CA THR A 162 -23.35 -13.86 -13.31
C THR A 162 -22.64 -14.69 -14.38
N ALA A 163 -21.31 -14.80 -14.31
CA ALA A 163 -20.50 -15.59 -15.24
C ALA A 163 -20.87 -17.08 -15.16
N THR A 164 -20.74 -17.78 -16.28
CA THR A 164 -21.22 -19.17 -16.41
C THR A 164 -20.11 -20.22 -16.46
N ASP A 165 -18.86 -19.79 -16.55
CA ASP A 165 -17.69 -20.66 -16.58
C ASP A 165 -16.50 -20.03 -15.82
N VAL A 166 -15.51 -20.88 -15.50
CA VAL A 166 -14.37 -20.52 -14.65
C VAL A 166 -13.42 -19.54 -15.35
N ASP A 167 -13.34 -19.54 -16.68
CA ASP A 167 -12.46 -18.63 -17.42
C ASP A 167 -12.98 -17.19 -17.37
N GLU A 168 -14.28 -16.99 -17.57
CA GLU A 168 -14.91 -15.67 -17.37
C GLU A 168 -14.76 -15.17 -15.93
N ILE A 169 -14.91 -16.07 -14.95
CA ILE A 169 -14.73 -15.75 -13.54
C ILE A 169 -13.30 -15.25 -13.28
N ARG A 170 -12.29 -15.99 -13.73
CA ARG A 170 -10.88 -15.59 -13.62
C ARG A 170 -10.60 -14.26 -14.30
N HIS A 171 -11.13 -14.06 -15.50
CA HIS A 171 -10.99 -12.79 -16.21
C HIS A 171 -11.51 -11.61 -15.35
N TYR A 172 -12.73 -11.70 -14.82
CA TYR A 172 -13.28 -10.61 -14.02
C TYR A 172 -12.59 -10.44 -12.66
N VAL A 173 -12.15 -11.52 -12.02
CA VAL A 173 -11.32 -11.41 -10.81
C VAL A 173 -10.01 -10.69 -11.17
N GLY A 174 -9.34 -11.09 -12.25
CA GLY A 174 -8.10 -10.48 -12.71
C GLY A 174 -8.25 -8.98 -13.02
N GLU A 175 -9.34 -8.57 -13.67
CA GLU A 175 -9.67 -7.15 -13.88
C GLU A 175 -9.89 -6.40 -12.57
N ILE A 176 -10.46 -7.05 -11.54
CA ILE A 176 -10.66 -6.44 -10.22
C ILE A 176 -9.32 -6.25 -9.51
N ILE A 177 -8.50 -7.30 -9.44
CA ILE A 177 -7.22 -7.29 -8.69
C ILE A 177 -6.07 -6.64 -9.46
N GLY A 178 -6.20 -6.48 -10.77
CA GLY A 178 -5.19 -5.86 -11.63
C GLY A 178 -4.05 -6.79 -12.05
N GLU A 179 -4.20 -8.11 -11.86
CA GLU A 179 -3.25 -9.15 -12.24
C GLU A 179 -3.97 -10.33 -12.91
N GLU A 180 -3.26 -11.10 -13.71
CA GLU A 180 -3.83 -12.31 -14.33
C GLU A 180 -3.97 -13.42 -13.28
N VAL A 181 -5.16 -14.03 -13.20
CA VAL A 181 -5.39 -15.21 -12.35
C VAL A 181 -4.99 -16.47 -13.11
N ASP A 182 -4.11 -17.27 -12.51
CA ASP A 182 -3.54 -18.47 -13.13
C ASP A 182 -4.61 -19.49 -13.57
N GLU A 183 -4.34 -20.19 -14.69
CA GLU A 183 -5.28 -21.16 -15.28
C GLU A 183 -5.55 -22.40 -14.42
N SER A 184 -4.75 -22.61 -13.37
CA SER A 184 -4.96 -23.67 -12.39
C SER A 184 -5.93 -23.28 -11.26
N THR A 185 -6.19 -21.99 -11.08
CA THR A 185 -7.00 -21.48 -9.96
C THR A 185 -8.49 -21.49 -10.30
N THR A 186 -9.30 -21.91 -9.33
CA THR A 186 -10.77 -21.99 -9.44
C THR A 186 -11.42 -21.15 -8.35
N ILE A 187 -12.34 -20.28 -8.75
CA ILE A 187 -13.11 -19.42 -7.86
C ILE A 187 -14.59 -19.62 -8.20
N PHE A 188 -15.44 -19.85 -7.20
CA PHE A 188 -16.87 -20.04 -7.42
C PHE A 188 -17.72 -18.84 -6.96
N PRO A 189 -18.62 -18.33 -7.83
CA PRO A 189 -19.54 -17.27 -7.47
C PRO A 189 -20.68 -17.77 -6.57
N PRO A 190 -21.33 -16.88 -5.78
CA PRO A 190 -20.98 -15.48 -5.65
C PRO A 190 -19.67 -15.28 -4.90
N PHE A 191 -18.84 -14.36 -5.37
CA PHE A 191 -17.62 -13.92 -4.71
C PHE A 191 -17.72 -12.41 -4.48
N HIS A 192 -17.33 -11.98 -3.27
CA HIS A 192 -17.35 -10.59 -2.86
C HIS A 192 -15.93 -10.14 -2.53
N ILE A 193 -15.51 -9.02 -3.10
CA ILE A 193 -14.21 -8.38 -2.86
C ILE A 193 -14.41 -6.87 -2.83
N ASN A 194 -13.67 -6.12 -2.01
CA ASN A 194 -13.92 -4.68 -1.81
C ASN A 194 -13.41 -3.87 -3.01
N VAL A 195 -12.09 -3.77 -3.20
CA VAL A 195 -11.45 -2.96 -4.25
C VAL A 195 -10.50 -3.72 -5.18
N GLY A 196 -9.93 -4.84 -4.74
CA GLY A 196 -9.01 -5.68 -5.51
C GLY A 196 -7.53 -5.24 -5.50
N LYS A 197 -7.23 -3.93 -5.38
CA LYS A 197 -5.88 -3.36 -5.65
C LYS A 197 -4.71 -3.96 -4.87
N HIS A 198 -4.96 -4.59 -3.72
CA HIS A 198 -3.92 -5.22 -2.88
C HIS A 198 -4.21 -6.70 -2.61
N THR A 199 -5.08 -7.31 -3.40
CA THR A 199 -5.32 -8.75 -3.33
C THR A 199 -4.42 -9.46 -4.34
N SER A 200 -3.73 -10.52 -3.91
CA SER A 200 -3.00 -11.41 -4.80
C SER A 200 -3.44 -12.86 -4.64
N VAL A 201 -3.44 -13.61 -5.75
CA VAL A 201 -3.86 -15.02 -5.75
C VAL A 201 -2.84 -15.89 -6.48
N GLY A 202 -2.29 -16.88 -5.78
CA GLY A 202 -1.35 -17.85 -6.30
C GLY A 202 -1.97 -18.89 -7.24
N ARG A 203 -1.20 -19.96 -7.48
CA ARG A 203 -1.56 -21.07 -8.37
C ARG A 203 -2.25 -22.21 -7.63
N ASN A 204 -3.04 -23.01 -8.34
CA ASN A 204 -3.77 -24.15 -7.80
C ASN A 204 -4.64 -23.77 -6.58
N VAL A 205 -5.11 -22.52 -6.52
CA VAL A 205 -5.97 -22.05 -5.44
C VAL A 205 -7.41 -22.46 -5.72
N PHE A 206 -8.13 -22.85 -4.66
CA PHE A 206 -9.54 -23.18 -4.74
C PHE A 206 -10.37 -22.32 -3.78
N ILE A 207 -11.22 -21.43 -4.30
CA ILE A 207 -12.13 -20.59 -3.50
C ILE A 207 -13.57 -20.98 -3.77
N ASN A 208 -14.25 -21.44 -2.72
CA ASN A 208 -15.62 -21.93 -2.81
C ASN A 208 -16.66 -20.79 -2.68
N HIS A 209 -17.93 -21.11 -2.85
CA HIS A 209 -19.04 -20.16 -2.94
C HIS A 209 -19.16 -19.21 -1.74
N ALA A 210 -19.63 -17.99 -2.02
CA ALA A 210 -20.06 -17.00 -1.04
C ALA A 210 -18.95 -16.48 -0.11
N CYS A 211 -17.69 -16.50 -0.56
CA CYS A 211 -16.59 -15.87 0.18
C CYS A 211 -16.63 -14.33 0.06
N SER A 212 -16.17 -13.64 1.11
CA SER A 212 -16.12 -12.18 1.17
C SER A 212 -14.76 -11.67 1.63
N PHE A 213 -14.11 -10.88 0.78
CA PHE A 213 -12.79 -10.29 1.01
C PHE A 213 -12.94 -8.77 1.18
N LEU A 214 -12.53 -8.24 2.32
CA LEU A 214 -12.39 -6.80 2.56
C LEU A 214 -10.91 -6.47 2.54
N ASP A 215 -10.42 -5.90 1.44
CA ASP A 215 -9.02 -6.02 1.04
C ASP A 215 -8.21 -4.71 0.99
N LEU A 216 -8.65 -3.64 1.68
CA LEU A 216 -7.92 -2.36 1.63
C LEU A 216 -6.50 -2.45 2.24
N GLY A 217 -6.33 -3.23 3.31
CA GLY A 217 -5.01 -3.48 3.92
C GLY A 217 -4.17 -4.55 3.23
N GLY A 218 -4.71 -5.21 2.19
CA GLY A 218 -4.04 -6.27 1.45
C GLY A 218 -4.40 -7.68 1.90
N ILE A 219 -4.57 -8.58 0.92
CA ILE A 219 -4.85 -10.00 1.13
C ILE A 219 -3.98 -10.80 0.16
N THR A 220 -3.11 -11.64 0.70
CA THR A 220 -2.25 -12.53 -0.10
C THR A 220 -2.69 -13.97 0.09
N ILE A 221 -3.09 -14.61 -1.00
CA ILE A 221 -3.42 -16.03 -1.03
C ILE A 221 -2.33 -16.76 -1.81
N GLU A 222 -1.50 -17.55 -1.15
CA GLU A 222 -0.42 -18.29 -1.79
C GLU A 222 -0.91 -19.54 -2.54
N ASP A 223 0.03 -20.25 -3.17
CA ASP A 223 -0.27 -21.44 -3.97
C ASP A 223 -0.90 -22.58 -3.15
N GLU A 224 -1.69 -23.44 -3.80
CA GLU A 224 -2.32 -24.64 -3.23
C GLU A 224 -3.33 -24.36 -2.09
N VAL A 225 -3.64 -23.10 -1.81
CA VAL A 225 -4.59 -22.74 -0.75
C VAL A 225 -6.00 -23.19 -1.10
N MET A 226 -6.69 -23.78 -0.13
CA MET A 226 -8.10 -24.14 -0.24
C MET A 226 -8.95 -23.31 0.70
N ILE A 227 -9.96 -22.60 0.17
CA ILE A 227 -10.90 -21.77 0.93
C ILE A 227 -12.30 -22.32 0.73
N SER A 228 -12.92 -22.81 1.81
CA SER A 228 -14.26 -23.37 1.78
C SER A 228 -15.35 -22.28 1.73
N SER A 229 -16.61 -22.68 1.64
CA SER A 229 -17.71 -21.74 1.39
C SER A 229 -17.92 -20.78 2.58
N MET A 230 -18.42 -19.57 2.29
CA MET A 230 -18.80 -18.57 3.29
C MET A 230 -17.65 -18.06 4.18
N VAL A 231 -16.40 -18.20 3.74
CA VAL A 231 -15.25 -17.62 4.46
C VAL A 231 -15.24 -16.10 4.31
N THR A 232 -14.94 -15.41 5.41
CA THR A 232 -14.67 -13.97 5.41
C THR A 232 -13.22 -13.71 5.74
N ILE A 233 -12.54 -12.94 4.90
CA ILE A 233 -11.19 -12.45 5.15
C ILE A 233 -11.26 -10.93 5.15
N THR A 234 -10.82 -10.29 6.23
CA THR A 234 -10.82 -8.84 6.35
C THR A 234 -9.42 -8.36 6.70
N SER A 235 -8.87 -7.49 5.86
CA SER A 235 -7.62 -6.77 6.10
C SER A 235 -7.87 -5.31 6.48
N GLU A 236 -9.08 -5.02 6.95
CA GLU A 236 -9.49 -3.71 7.41
C GLU A 236 -10.38 -3.80 8.65
N GLY A 237 -10.26 -2.80 9.53
CA GLY A 237 -11.04 -2.69 10.75
C GLY A 237 -11.21 -1.24 11.20
N HIS A 238 -11.75 -1.07 12.40
CA HIS A 238 -11.97 0.24 13.01
C HIS A 238 -11.54 0.24 14.48
N PRO A 239 -11.01 1.36 15.01
CA PRO A 239 -10.74 1.49 16.43
C PRO A 239 -11.99 1.27 17.27
N VAL A 240 -11.83 0.56 18.39
CA VAL A 240 -12.93 0.34 19.34
C VAL A 240 -13.34 1.61 20.07
N ASP A 241 -12.38 2.52 20.28
CA ASP A 241 -12.58 3.84 20.84
C ASP A 241 -13.62 4.63 20.01
N VAL A 242 -14.64 5.15 20.69
CA VAL A 242 -15.79 5.81 20.07
C VAL A 242 -15.36 7.03 19.25
N ASP A 243 -14.41 7.81 19.75
CA ASP A 243 -14.00 9.07 19.11
C ASP A 243 -13.10 8.82 17.90
N ARG A 244 -12.47 7.65 17.83
CA ARG A 244 -11.54 7.25 16.75
C ARG A 244 -12.14 6.23 15.78
N ARG A 245 -13.36 5.74 16.00
CA ARG A 245 -13.95 4.66 15.20
C ARG A 245 -14.17 5.01 13.73
N LYS A 246 -14.27 6.30 13.38
CA LYS A 246 -14.37 6.79 11.99
C LYS A 246 -13.00 6.86 11.29
N THR A 247 -12.19 5.84 11.53
CA THR A 247 -10.88 5.65 10.95
C THR A 247 -10.79 4.22 10.48
N LEU A 248 -10.37 4.04 9.24
CA LEU A 248 -10.03 2.76 8.67
C LEU A 248 -8.64 2.37 9.18
N VAL A 249 -8.51 1.20 9.77
CA VAL A 249 -7.21 0.64 10.20
C VAL A 249 -6.95 -0.58 9.33
N PRO A 250 -5.99 -0.52 8.40
CA PRO A 250 -5.59 -1.66 7.59
C PRO A 250 -4.78 -2.66 8.44
N GLY A 251 -4.77 -3.92 8.03
CA GLY A 251 -3.88 -4.93 8.55
C GLY A 251 -3.78 -6.12 7.60
N GLU A 252 -2.59 -6.43 7.10
CA GLU A 252 -2.38 -7.40 6.02
C GLU A 252 -2.84 -8.81 6.46
N VAL A 253 -3.47 -9.55 5.56
CA VAL A 253 -3.76 -10.97 5.77
C VAL A 253 -3.00 -11.81 4.75
N VAL A 254 -2.25 -12.79 5.24
CA VAL A 254 -1.52 -13.74 4.41
C VAL A 254 -2.03 -15.15 4.68
N VAL A 255 -2.41 -15.87 3.64
CA VAL A 255 -2.74 -17.30 3.71
C VAL A 255 -1.65 -18.05 2.96
N GLU A 256 -0.72 -18.64 3.72
CA GLU A 256 0.46 -19.30 3.17
C GLU A 256 0.11 -20.62 2.46
N ARG A 257 1.09 -21.09 1.68
CA ARG A 257 0.96 -22.24 0.80
C ARG A 257 0.29 -23.45 1.46
N ASN A 258 -0.62 -24.08 0.70
CA ASN A 258 -1.30 -25.32 1.08
C ASN A 258 -2.12 -25.24 2.39
N ALA A 259 -2.41 -24.04 2.90
CA ALA A 259 -3.34 -23.87 4.01
C ALA A 259 -4.78 -24.15 3.58
N TRP A 260 -5.59 -24.68 4.50
CA TRP A 260 -7.01 -24.96 4.27
C TRP A 260 -7.91 -24.20 5.26
N ILE A 261 -8.77 -23.34 4.73
CA ILE A 261 -9.73 -22.54 5.49
C ILE A 261 -11.12 -23.19 5.44
N GLY A 262 -11.60 -23.65 6.59
CA GLY A 262 -12.89 -24.32 6.76
C GLY A 262 -14.09 -23.39 6.57
N ALA A 263 -15.24 -23.99 6.24
CA ALA A 263 -16.43 -23.24 5.86
C ALA A 263 -16.89 -22.26 6.97
N GLY A 264 -17.29 -21.05 6.59
CA GLY A 264 -17.78 -20.03 7.53
C GLY A 264 -16.72 -19.47 8.49
N ALA A 265 -15.44 -19.78 8.30
CA ALA A 265 -14.38 -19.19 9.13
C ALA A 265 -14.22 -17.68 8.82
N THR A 266 -13.76 -16.94 9.82
CA THR A 266 -13.43 -15.52 9.70
C THR A 266 -11.98 -15.29 10.07
N ILE A 267 -11.22 -14.65 9.18
CA ILE A 267 -9.82 -14.25 9.39
C ILE A 267 -9.80 -12.73 9.58
N LEU A 268 -9.30 -12.27 10.74
CA LEU A 268 -9.21 -10.85 11.10
C LEU A 268 -7.94 -10.18 10.53
N PRO A 269 -7.84 -8.83 10.56
CA PRO A 269 -6.68 -8.12 10.04
C PRO A 269 -5.40 -8.48 10.81
N ASP A 270 -4.24 -8.30 10.17
CA ASP A 270 -2.91 -8.61 10.71
C ASP A 270 -2.74 -10.08 11.12
N VAL A 271 -3.22 -11.00 10.29
CA VAL A 271 -3.13 -12.45 10.53
C VAL A 271 -2.42 -13.15 9.38
N THR A 272 -1.41 -13.93 9.72
CA THR A 272 -0.79 -14.93 8.84
C THR A 272 -1.29 -16.33 9.18
N ILE A 273 -1.84 -17.03 8.20
CA ILE A 273 -2.20 -18.44 8.29
C ILE A 273 -1.03 -19.27 7.74
N GLY A 274 -0.30 -19.94 8.62
CA GLY A 274 0.94 -20.61 8.28
C GLY A 274 0.79 -21.80 7.33
N GLU A 275 1.88 -22.13 6.63
CA GLU A 275 1.94 -23.22 5.64
C GLU A 275 1.33 -24.54 6.17
N ASN A 276 0.59 -25.24 5.30
CA ASN A 276 -0.05 -26.53 5.58
C ASN A 276 -1.10 -26.51 6.73
N SER A 277 -1.38 -25.35 7.33
CA SER A 277 -2.29 -25.29 8.47
C SER A 277 -3.75 -25.41 8.07
N VAL A 278 -4.60 -25.77 9.04
CA VAL A 278 -6.04 -25.93 8.85
C VAL A 278 -6.80 -25.05 9.83
N VAL A 279 -7.66 -24.17 9.31
CA VAL A 279 -8.63 -23.42 10.10
C VAL A 279 -9.95 -24.18 10.09
N ALA A 280 -10.45 -24.60 11.26
CA ALA A 280 -11.70 -25.32 11.36
C ALA A 280 -12.91 -24.47 10.93
N ALA A 281 -13.98 -25.14 10.49
CA ALA A 281 -15.23 -24.48 10.12
C ALA A 281 -15.80 -23.61 11.25
N GLY A 282 -16.24 -22.40 10.92
CA GLY A 282 -16.80 -21.43 11.84
C GLY A 282 -15.82 -20.80 12.84
N ALA A 283 -14.51 -21.06 12.70
CA ALA A 283 -13.50 -20.46 13.58
C ALA A 283 -13.32 -18.96 13.31
N VAL A 284 -12.96 -18.19 14.34
CA VAL A 284 -12.59 -16.78 14.22
C VAL A 284 -11.12 -16.63 14.59
N VAL A 285 -10.27 -16.43 13.58
CA VAL A 285 -8.83 -16.33 13.73
C VAL A 285 -8.46 -14.88 14.03
N THR A 286 -7.85 -14.66 15.19
CA THR A 286 -7.55 -13.31 15.72
C THR A 286 -6.05 -13.04 15.88
N LYS A 287 -5.22 -14.04 15.56
CA LYS A 287 -3.75 -14.04 15.68
C LYS A 287 -3.19 -15.02 14.65
N ASP A 288 -1.90 -14.89 14.35
CA ASP A 288 -1.18 -15.81 13.48
C ASP A 288 -1.39 -17.28 13.86
N VAL A 289 -1.51 -18.11 12.84
CA VAL A 289 -1.63 -19.57 12.96
C VAL A 289 -0.27 -20.17 12.60
N PRO A 290 0.39 -20.91 13.51
CA PRO A 290 1.64 -21.58 13.19
C PRO A 290 1.46 -22.61 12.07
N ALA A 291 2.48 -22.74 11.22
CA ALA A 291 2.52 -23.77 10.18
C ALA A 291 2.31 -25.18 10.76
N ASN A 292 1.71 -26.07 9.97
CA ASN A 292 1.45 -27.46 10.34
C ASN A 292 0.58 -27.63 11.61
N THR A 293 -0.39 -26.73 11.83
CA THR A 293 -1.34 -26.85 12.94
C THR A 293 -2.78 -26.83 12.46
N VAL A 294 -3.67 -27.36 13.30
CA VAL A 294 -5.12 -27.18 13.18
C VAL A 294 -5.56 -26.22 14.27
N VAL A 295 -6.28 -25.15 13.89
CA VAL A 295 -6.89 -24.21 14.84
C VAL A 295 -8.41 -24.28 14.78
N ALA A 296 -9.06 -24.09 15.92
CA ALA A 296 -10.53 -24.07 16.01
C ALA A 296 -11.02 -23.17 17.15
N GLY A 297 -12.25 -22.67 17.03
CA GLY A 297 -12.92 -21.92 18.09
C GLY A 297 -13.11 -20.42 17.80
N VAL A 298 -13.69 -19.72 18.78
CA VAL A 298 -13.92 -18.28 18.77
C VAL A 298 -13.49 -17.72 20.15
N PRO A 299 -12.27 -17.16 20.28
CA PRO A 299 -11.21 -17.10 19.27
C PRO A 299 -10.63 -18.49 18.92
N ALA A 300 -10.03 -18.60 17.75
CA ALA A 300 -9.38 -19.83 17.30
C ALA A 300 -8.09 -20.09 18.08
N GLU A 301 -7.93 -21.32 18.57
CA GLU A 301 -6.75 -21.79 19.30
C GLU A 301 -6.24 -23.09 18.66
N VAL A 302 -4.94 -23.38 18.82
CA VAL A 302 -4.34 -24.63 18.33
C VAL A 302 -4.98 -25.81 19.04
N VAL A 303 -5.56 -26.72 18.27
CA VAL A 303 -6.16 -27.97 18.78
C VAL A 303 -5.35 -29.20 18.43
N ARG A 304 -4.44 -29.11 17.46
CA ARG A 304 -3.64 -30.24 16.99
C ARG A 304 -2.45 -29.79 16.12
N GLU A 305 -1.35 -30.53 16.18
CA GLU A 305 -0.25 -30.51 15.20
C GLU A 305 -0.46 -31.54 14.07
N LEU A 306 0.03 -31.25 12.87
CA LEU A 306 -0.14 -32.07 11.65
C LEU A 306 1.06 -32.98 11.35
#